data_AF-A0A2J4R9S5-F1
#
_entry.id   AF-A0A2J4R9S5-F1
#
_cell.length_a   1.000
_cell.length_b   1.000
_cell.length_c   1.000
_cell.angle_alpha   90.00
_cell.angle_beta   90.00
_cell.angle_gamma   90.00
#
_symmetry.space_group_name_H-M   'P 1'
#
loop_
_entity.id
_entity.type
_entity.pdbx_description
1 polymer ?
#
loop_
_entity_poly.entity_id
_entity_poly.type
_entity_poly.pdbx_seq_one_letter_code
_entity_poly.pdbx_strand_id
1 'polypeptide(L)'
;MKIAPSLMCMDLLKFKEQIEFIDQHADYFHIDIMDGHFVPNLTLSPFFVSQVKKLASKPLDCHLMVTRPQDYISQLAQAGADFITLHPETINGQAFRLIEEIRR
;
A
#
# COMPACT_ATOMS: atom_id res chain seq x y z
N MET A 1 -11.59 -1.10 17.91
CA MET A 1 -10.63 -1.97 17.17
C MET A 1 -10.77 -1.62 15.70
N LYS A 2 -9.67 -1.49 14.94
CA LYS A 2 -9.72 -1.21 13.50
C LYS A 2 -9.31 -2.46 12.70
N ILE A 3 -9.89 -2.66 11.52
CA ILE A 3 -9.66 -3.81 10.64
C ILE A 3 -9.22 -3.33 9.25
N ALA A 4 -8.11 -3.86 8.76
CA ALA A 4 -7.55 -3.59 7.44
C ALA A 4 -7.32 -4.90 6.68
N PRO A 5 -8.29 -5.39 5.88
CA PRO A 5 -8.11 -6.60 5.09
C PRO A 5 -6.97 -6.44 4.06
N SER A 6 -6.09 -7.43 3.97
CA SER A 6 -5.03 -7.44 2.94
C SER A 6 -5.60 -7.82 1.58
N LEU A 7 -5.37 -6.95 0.60
CA LEU A 7 -5.78 -7.17 -0.79
C LEU A 7 -4.93 -8.22 -1.50
N MET A 8 -3.86 -8.72 -0.89
CA MET A 8 -3.10 -9.87 -1.41
C MET A 8 -3.95 -11.14 -1.49
N CYS A 9 -4.99 -11.25 -0.67
CA CYS A 9 -5.87 -12.42 -0.61
C CYS A 9 -7.10 -12.32 -1.52
N MET A 10 -7.20 -11.27 -2.33
CA MET A 10 -8.40 -11.03 -3.13
C MET A 10 -8.45 -11.87 -4.41
N ASP A 11 -9.66 -12.15 -4.88
CA ASP A 11 -9.87 -12.67 -6.24
C ASP A 11 -9.86 -11.52 -7.26
N LEU A 12 -8.80 -11.40 -8.07
CA LEU A 12 -8.70 -10.32 -9.07
C LEU A 12 -9.81 -10.37 -10.13
N LEU A 13 -10.45 -11.52 -10.38
CA LEU A 13 -11.58 -11.62 -11.30
C LEU A 13 -12.84 -10.93 -10.76
N LYS A 14 -12.91 -10.75 -9.44
CA LYS A 14 -14.01 -10.07 -8.72
C LYS A 14 -13.55 -8.78 -8.06
N PHE A 15 -12.63 -8.07 -8.71
CA PHE A 15 -11.96 -6.91 -8.12
C PHE A 15 -12.94 -5.86 -7.60
N LYS A 16 -13.81 -5.34 -8.47
CA LYS A 16 -14.75 -4.28 -8.10
C LYS A 16 -15.69 -4.69 -6.96
N GLU A 17 -16.31 -5.86 -7.07
CA GLU A 17 -17.25 -6.41 -6.09
C GLU A 17 -16.60 -6.50 -4.70
N GLN A 18 -15.38 -7.04 -4.61
CA GLN A 18 -14.70 -7.18 -3.33
C GLN A 18 -14.27 -5.84 -2.74
N ILE A 19 -13.81 -4.88 -3.56
CA ILE A 19 -13.46 -3.55 -3.06
C ILE A 19 -14.70 -2.85 -2.50
N GLU A 20 -15.82 -2.85 -3.23
CA GLU A 20 -17.09 -2.25 -2.78
C GLU A 20 -17.62 -2.93 -1.51
N PHE A 21 -17.48 -4.25 -1.38
CA PHE A 21 -17.83 -4.98 -0.17
C PHE A 21 -16.94 -4.58 1.02
N ILE A 22 -15.61 -4.61 0.86
CA ILE A 22 -14.67 -4.27 1.94
C ILE A 22 -14.86 -2.81 2.39
N ASP A 23 -15.11 -1.88 1.47
CA ASP A 23 -15.33 -0.45 1.76
C ASP A 23 -16.45 -0.22 2.78
N GLN A 24 -17.46 -1.10 2.80
CA GLN A 24 -18.60 -1.03 3.72
C GLN A 24 -18.38 -1.77 5.05
N HIS A 25 -17.40 -2.68 5.12
CA HIS A 25 -17.24 -3.61 6.25
C HIS A 25 -15.90 -3.48 6.98
N ALA A 26 -14.98 -2.68 6.49
CA ALA A 26 -13.65 -2.47 7.07
C ALA A 26 -13.33 -0.98 7.28
N ASP A 27 -12.27 -0.73 8.06
CA ASP A 27 -11.78 0.62 8.31
C ASP A 27 -10.80 1.08 7.23
N TYR A 28 -10.05 0.14 6.64
CA TYR A 28 -8.95 0.40 5.71
C TYR A 28 -8.82 -0.71 4.66
N PHE A 29 -8.07 -0.41 3.60
CA PHE A 29 -7.53 -1.40 2.67
C PHE A 29 -6.04 -1.57 2.91
N HIS A 30 -5.57 -2.76 3.23
CA HIS A 30 -4.14 -3.03 3.36
C HIS A 30 -3.57 -3.54 2.03
N ILE A 31 -2.50 -2.90 1.54
CA ILE A 31 -1.91 -3.14 0.23
C ILE A 31 -0.42 -3.41 0.39
N ASP A 32 -0.04 -4.68 0.27
CA ASP A 32 1.33 -5.13 0.36
C ASP A 32 2.05 -5.02 -0.99
N ILE A 33 3.10 -4.21 -1.05
CA ILE A 33 3.91 -4.01 -2.26
C ILE A 33 5.27 -4.67 -2.04
N MET A 34 5.62 -5.60 -2.94
CA MET A 34 6.81 -6.45 -2.85
C MET A 34 7.63 -6.35 -4.12
N ASP A 35 8.97 -6.28 -4.01
CA ASP A 35 9.89 -6.04 -5.14
C ASP A 35 10.70 -7.27 -5.61
N GLY A 36 10.45 -8.44 -5.04
CA GLY A 36 11.20 -9.66 -5.32
C GLY A 36 12.63 -9.71 -4.74
N HIS A 37 13.08 -8.64 -4.08
CA HIS A 37 14.43 -8.52 -3.53
C HIS A 37 14.42 -8.50 -1.99
N PHE A 38 13.59 -7.65 -1.39
CA PHE A 38 13.43 -7.60 0.06
C PHE A 38 12.67 -8.83 0.58
N VAL A 39 11.68 -9.27 -0.20
CA VAL A 39 10.97 -10.54 -0.01
C VAL A 39 10.95 -11.32 -1.32
N PRO A 40 10.91 -12.67 -1.31
CA PRO A 40 10.99 -13.50 -2.52
C PRO A 40 9.64 -13.58 -3.27
N ASN A 41 8.96 -12.43 -3.43
CA ASN A 41 7.69 -12.32 -4.14
C ASN A 41 7.58 -10.94 -4.82
N LEU A 42 6.86 -10.87 -5.94
CA LEU A 42 6.67 -9.64 -6.73
C LEU A 42 5.18 -9.39 -6.92
N THR A 43 4.63 -8.44 -6.17
CA THR A 43 3.17 -8.25 -6.10
C THR A 43 2.76 -6.81 -5.87
N LEU A 44 1.56 -6.50 -6.40
CA LEU A 44 0.90 -5.19 -6.37
C LEU A 44 1.85 -4.06 -6.84
N SER A 45 1.36 -2.82 -6.85
CA SER A 45 2.13 -1.68 -7.34
C SER A 45 1.41 -0.37 -7.04
N PRO A 46 2.07 0.79 -7.21
CA PRO A 46 1.38 2.08 -7.24
C PRO A 46 0.24 2.13 -8.27
N PHE A 47 0.38 1.45 -9.41
CA PHE A 47 -0.73 1.34 -10.38
C PHE A 47 -1.94 0.63 -9.77
N PHE A 48 -1.74 -0.46 -9.04
CA PHE A 48 -2.82 -1.17 -8.35
C PHE A 48 -3.52 -0.28 -7.32
N VAL A 49 -2.75 0.45 -6.50
CA VAL A 49 -3.28 1.45 -5.54
C VAL A 49 -4.18 2.45 -6.24
N SER A 50 -3.75 2.96 -7.41
CA SER A 50 -4.55 3.92 -8.19
C SER A 50 -5.87 3.33 -8.72
N GLN A 51 -5.93 2.01 -8.97
CA GLN A 51 -7.18 1.36 -9.36
C GLN A 51 -8.11 1.15 -8.16
N VAL A 52 -7.57 0.79 -6.99
CA VAL A 52 -8.36 0.69 -5.75
C VAL A 52 -8.93 2.05 -5.39
N LYS A 53 -8.14 3.13 -5.47
CA LYS A 53 -8.57 4.49 -5.11
C LYS A 53 -9.77 5.01 -5.93
N LYS A 54 -9.95 4.51 -7.15
CA LYS A 54 -11.13 4.86 -7.99
C LYS A 54 -12.45 4.32 -7.41
N LEU A 55 -12.39 3.29 -6.57
CA LEU A 55 -13.56 2.58 -6.03
C LEU A 55 -13.69 2.75 -4.52
N ALA A 56 -12.57 2.82 -3.80
CA ALA A 56 -12.53 2.89 -2.35
C ALA A 56 -12.79 4.32 -1.85
N SER A 57 -13.65 4.43 -0.83
CA SER A 57 -13.81 5.64 -0.03
C SER A 57 -13.02 5.58 1.28
N LYS A 58 -12.71 4.37 1.77
CA LYS A 58 -11.87 4.16 2.96
C LYS A 58 -10.39 4.39 2.66
N PRO A 59 -9.58 4.74 3.69
CA PRO A 59 -8.17 4.99 3.50
C PRO A 59 -7.38 3.75 3.04
N LEU A 60 -6.38 3.99 2.20
CA LEU A 60 -5.49 2.96 1.65
C LEU A 60 -4.17 2.93 2.45
N ASP A 61 -3.90 1.80 3.09
CA ASP A 61 -2.69 1.52 3.86
C ASP A 61 -1.69 0.73 3.00
N CYS A 62 -0.65 1.42 2.51
CA CYS A 62 0.36 0.83 1.65
C CYS A 62 1.58 0.41 2.47
N HIS A 63 1.86 -0.89 2.46
CA HIS A 63 2.99 -1.48 3.16
C HIS A 63 4.10 -1.84 2.17
N LEU A 64 5.24 -1.15 2.29
CA LEU A 64 6.38 -1.30 1.40
C LEU A 64 7.36 -2.36 1.93
N MET A 65 7.23 -3.58 1.41
CA MET A 65 8.21 -4.67 1.55
C MET A 65 9.19 -4.64 0.37
N VAL A 66 9.97 -3.56 0.28
CA VAL A 66 10.90 -3.29 -0.83
C VAL A 66 12.26 -2.82 -0.35
N THR A 67 13.30 -3.09 -1.13
CA THR A 67 14.71 -2.79 -0.84
C THR A 67 15.01 -1.30 -0.92
N ARG A 68 14.31 -0.58 -1.80
CA ARG A 68 14.51 0.86 -2.06
C ARG A 68 13.19 1.63 -1.94
N PRO A 69 12.67 1.84 -0.72
CA PRO A 69 11.34 2.41 -0.51
C PRO A 69 11.19 3.84 -1.07
N GLN A 70 12.26 4.63 -1.09
CA GLN A 70 12.26 5.99 -1.64
C GLN A 70 11.83 6.08 -3.10
N ASP A 71 12.02 5.00 -3.88
CA ASP A 71 11.64 4.98 -5.29
C ASP A 71 10.10 4.87 -5.47
N TYR A 72 9.36 4.57 -4.39
CA TYR A 72 7.91 4.32 -4.40
C TYR A 72 7.08 5.36 -3.65
N ILE A 73 7.64 6.08 -2.67
CA ILE A 73 6.88 7.00 -1.79
C ILE A 73 6.07 8.02 -2.59
N SER A 74 6.72 8.80 -3.46
CA SER A 74 6.03 9.80 -4.28
C SER A 74 5.02 9.18 -5.24
N GLN A 75 5.26 7.97 -5.75
CA GLN A 75 4.33 7.30 -6.66
C GLN A 75 3.08 6.83 -5.93
N LEU A 76 3.23 6.35 -4.69
CA LEU A 76 2.12 5.91 -3.85
C LEU A 76 1.27 7.08 -3.36
N ALA A 77 1.91 8.18 -2.95
CA ALA A 77 1.20 9.41 -2.61
C ALA A 77 0.33 9.88 -3.80
N GLN A 78 0.91 9.92 -5.01
CA GLN A 78 0.17 10.26 -6.23
C GLN A 78 -0.93 9.25 -6.58
N ALA A 79 -0.73 7.96 -6.29
CA ALA A 79 -1.72 6.92 -6.50
C ALA A 79 -2.89 6.99 -5.50
N GLY A 80 -2.79 7.81 -4.46
CA GLY A 80 -3.84 8.02 -3.45
C GLY A 80 -3.70 7.17 -2.19
N ALA A 81 -2.48 6.72 -1.87
CA ALA A 81 -2.18 6.12 -0.57
C ALA A 81 -2.42 7.12 0.57
N ASP A 82 -3.08 6.68 1.63
CA ASP A 82 -3.35 7.49 2.83
C ASP A 82 -2.34 7.17 3.95
N PHE A 83 -1.80 5.94 3.95
CA PHE A 83 -0.66 5.55 4.79
C PHE A 83 0.41 4.89 3.92
N ILE A 84 1.67 5.15 4.26
CA ILE A 84 2.83 4.47 3.68
C ILE A 84 3.71 3.99 4.84
N THR A 85 3.86 2.68 4.96
CA THR A 85 4.63 2.03 6.03
C THR A 85 5.90 1.40 5.45
N LEU A 86 7.04 1.67 6.09
CA LEU A 86 8.37 1.24 5.63
C LEU A 86 9.01 0.27 6.63
N HIS A 87 9.83 -0.64 6.11
CA HIS A 87 10.69 -1.49 6.93
C HIS A 87 11.92 -0.73 7.45
N PRO A 88 12.21 -0.74 8.77
CA PRO A 88 13.39 -0.07 9.32
C PRO A 88 14.71 -0.57 8.73
N GLU A 89 14.76 -1.83 8.31
CA GLU A 89 15.94 -2.48 7.70
C GLU A 89 16.37 -1.82 6.39
N THR A 90 15.44 -1.22 5.65
CA THR A 90 15.68 -0.66 4.30
C THR A 90 15.86 0.86 4.28
N ILE A 91 15.73 1.51 5.44
CA ILE A 91 15.79 2.98 5.58
C ILE A 91 16.93 3.47 6.48
N ASN A 92 17.94 2.63 6.69
CA ASN A 92 19.11 2.96 7.52
C ASN A 92 19.80 4.25 7.03
N GLY A 93 20.00 5.19 7.96
CA GLY A 93 20.57 6.52 7.68
C GLY A 93 19.62 7.50 6.98
N GLN A 94 18.39 7.10 6.66
CA GLN A 94 17.41 7.93 5.94
C GLN A 94 16.01 7.95 6.56
N ALA A 95 15.77 7.20 7.64
CA ALA A 95 14.45 7.02 8.25
C ALA A 95 13.68 8.34 8.48
N PHE A 96 14.30 9.31 9.15
CA PHE A 96 13.65 10.61 9.41
C PHE A 96 13.34 11.38 8.12
N ARG A 97 14.23 11.33 7.12
CA ARG A 97 14.00 12.00 5.83
C ARG A 97 12.79 11.40 5.11
N LEU A 98 12.70 10.07 5.05
CA LEU A 98 11.62 9.38 4.34
C LEU A 98 10.28 9.52 5.08
N ILE A 99 10.30 9.50 6.42
CA ILE A 99 9.10 9.77 7.22
C ILE A 99 8.60 11.21 7.01
N GLU A 100 9.49 12.19 6.94
CA GLU A 100 9.12 13.57 6.62
C GLU A 100 8.61 13.73 5.18
N GLU A 101 9.11 12.92 4.24
CA GLU A 101 8.57 12.88 2.87
C GLU A 101 7.14 12.34 2.84
N ILE A 102 6.85 11.27 3.59
CA ILE A 102 5.50 10.67 3.69
C ILE A 102 4.48 11.64 4.33
N ARG A 103 4.92 12.54 5.22
CA ARG A 103 4.05 13.50 5.91
C ARG A 103 3.62 14.70 5.06
N ARG A 104 4.26 14.92 3.92
CA ARG A 104 3.99 16.06 3.02
C ARG A 104 2.86 15.76 2.06
#